data_AF-A0A6G1K2S6-F1
#
_entry.id   AF-A0A6G1K2S6-F1
#
_cell.length_a   1.000
_cell.length_b   1.000
_cell.length_c   1.000
_cell.angle_alpha   90.00
_cell.angle_beta   90.00
_cell.angle_gamma   90.00
#
_symmetry.space_group_name_H-M   'P 1'
#
loop_
_entity.id
_entity.type
_entity.pdbx_description
1 polymer ?
#
loop_
_entity_poly.entity_id
_entity_poly.type
_entity_poly.pdbx_seq_one_letter_code
_entity_poly.pdbx_strand_id
1 'polypeptide(L)'
;MSSPEPIPPPNDRRSSRASSNAGLASSSLSVAAEPSDLLVVGGPPSSPSPLALRASNSPSSKRRKSRIAKLPPDVHLLEYISPCDSNLICLICHSPFDKPVQLSCEHYFCRECLDHAWDAQQSTQKTCPTCRGRVDTTREPLPVPKILETMLDELVVKCPNTKSGCHWIDQRINVHDHVMLYCEYTLVECPDYDCRLHVSQKDFHKGCLHYTVGCDNCHTSMMKKDLEVGVVLSVH
;
A
#
# COMPACT_ATOMS: atom_id res chain seq x y z
N MET A 1 -16.90 0.89 44.13
CA MET A 1 -16.16 -0.06 43.29
C MET A 1 -17.12 -1.17 42.94
N SER A 2 -17.66 -1.14 41.72
CA SER A 2 -18.60 -2.13 41.24
C SER A 2 -18.10 -2.60 39.88
N SER A 3 -17.66 -3.85 39.83
CA SER A 3 -17.07 -4.50 38.66
C SER A 3 -18.13 -4.72 37.57
N PRO A 4 -17.81 -4.52 36.28
CA PRO A 4 -18.71 -4.85 35.18
C PRO A 4 -18.67 -6.35 34.83
N GLU A 5 -19.84 -6.90 34.45
CA GLU A 5 -20.06 -8.31 34.12
C GLU A 5 -19.44 -8.74 32.76
N PRO A 6 -19.16 -10.04 32.54
CA PRO A 6 -18.47 -10.54 31.34
C PRO A 6 -19.36 -10.65 30.09
N ILE A 7 -18.76 -10.38 28.94
CA ILE A 7 -19.33 -10.48 27.59
C ILE A 7 -19.44 -11.98 27.15
N PRO A 8 -20.56 -12.43 26.57
CA PRO A 8 -20.70 -13.82 26.09
C PRO A 8 -19.99 -14.08 24.74
N PRO A 9 -19.55 -15.32 24.47
CA PRO A 9 -18.77 -15.66 23.27
C PRO A 9 -19.62 -15.80 21.99
N PRO A 10 -18.99 -15.70 20.80
CA PRO A 10 -19.68 -15.76 19.51
C PRO A 10 -20.10 -17.19 19.13
N ASN A 11 -21.22 -17.27 18.42
CA ASN A 11 -21.96 -18.49 18.10
C ASN A 11 -21.32 -19.26 16.93
N ASP A 12 -20.66 -20.38 17.23
CA ASP A 12 -20.15 -21.34 16.24
C ASP A 12 -21.30 -22.13 15.60
N ARG A 13 -21.74 -21.74 14.40
CA ARG A 13 -22.60 -22.58 13.56
C ARG A 13 -21.76 -23.65 12.85
N ARG A 14 -21.49 -24.75 13.55
CA ARG A 14 -21.05 -26.01 12.95
C ARG A 14 -22.03 -27.13 13.29
N SER A 15 -22.70 -27.66 12.28
CA SER A 15 -23.28 -29.00 12.21
C SER A 15 -23.94 -29.18 10.83
N SER A 16 -23.89 -30.30 10.11
CA SER A 16 -23.24 -31.60 10.28
C SER A 16 -23.48 -32.39 8.97
N ARG A 17 -22.48 -33.21 8.55
CA ARG A 17 -22.53 -34.63 8.10
C ARG A 17 -23.67 -35.10 7.15
N ALA A 18 -23.53 -36.04 6.22
CA ALA A 18 -22.43 -36.92 5.78
C ALA A 18 -22.82 -37.62 4.45
N SER A 19 -21.78 -38.00 3.70
CA SER A 19 -21.56 -39.16 2.81
C SER A 19 -22.75 -40.04 2.34
N SER A 20 -22.75 -40.44 1.06
CA SER A 20 -22.05 -41.65 0.59
C SER A 20 -22.32 -42.01 -0.89
N ASN A 21 -21.25 -42.51 -1.51
CA ASN A 21 -21.16 -43.55 -2.55
C ASN A 21 -21.45 -43.30 -4.04
N ALA A 22 -20.52 -43.88 -4.79
CA ALA A 22 -20.32 -43.92 -6.22
C ALA A 22 -21.15 -45.02 -6.91
N GLY A 23 -21.32 -44.88 -8.23
CA GLY A 23 -21.80 -45.92 -9.13
C GLY A 23 -21.62 -45.51 -10.58
N LEU A 24 -20.90 -46.32 -11.34
CA LEU A 24 -20.39 -46.11 -12.69
C LEU A 24 -21.41 -46.46 -13.80
N ALA A 25 -21.30 -45.73 -14.92
CA ALA A 25 -21.32 -46.17 -16.32
C ALA A 25 -22.57 -46.78 -17.01
N SER A 26 -22.67 -46.39 -18.28
CA SER A 26 -23.03 -47.15 -19.50
C SER A 26 -24.46 -47.07 -20.10
N SER A 27 -24.51 -46.38 -21.26
CA SER A 27 -24.95 -46.85 -22.58
C SER A 27 -26.43 -47.22 -22.88
N SER A 28 -27.03 -46.37 -23.74
CA SER A 28 -27.63 -46.66 -25.07
C SER A 28 -29.05 -47.22 -25.27
N LEU A 29 -29.73 -46.61 -26.28
CA LEU A 29 -30.90 -47.03 -27.11
C LEU A 29 -32.31 -47.01 -26.46
N SER A 30 -33.45 -46.66 -27.07
CA SER A 30 -33.88 -46.04 -28.36
C SER A 30 -35.44 -46.04 -28.44
N VAL A 31 -36.03 -45.20 -29.34
CA VAL A 31 -37.33 -45.36 -30.08
C VAL A 31 -38.61 -44.60 -29.63
N ALA A 32 -39.02 -43.66 -30.52
CA ALA A 32 -40.34 -43.23 -31.06
C ALA A 32 -41.54 -42.91 -30.10
N ALA A 33 -42.48 -41.98 -30.35
CA ALA A 33 -43.01 -41.36 -31.57
C ALA A 33 -43.76 -40.02 -31.28
N GLU A 34 -43.91 -39.20 -32.35
CA GLU A 34 -44.68 -37.94 -32.57
C GLU A 34 -46.22 -38.08 -32.41
N PRO A 35 -47.11 -37.06 -32.62
CA PRO A 35 -46.93 -35.66 -33.11
C PRO A 35 -47.74 -34.58 -32.35
N SER A 36 -47.53 -33.28 -32.66
CA SER A 36 -48.61 -32.31 -32.93
C SER A 36 -48.07 -30.97 -33.46
N ASP A 37 -48.58 -30.59 -34.62
CA ASP A 37 -48.35 -29.38 -35.38
C ASP A 37 -48.53 -28.08 -34.60
N LEU A 38 -47.60 -27.11 -34.79
CA LEU A 38 -47.98 -25.71 -35.00
C LEU A 38 -46.95 -25.00 -35.89
N LEU A 39 -47.44 -24.54 -37.03
CA LEU A 39 -46.79 -23.69 -38.01
C LEU A 39 -46.56 -22.29 -37.43
N VAL A 40 -45.33 -21.75 -37.51
CA VAL A 40 -45.11 -20.30 -37.42
C VAL A 40 -44.17 -19.80 -38.53
N VAL A 41 -44.74 -18.80 -39.19
CA VAL A 41 -44.36 -17.96 -40.33
C VAL A 41 -42.94 -17.36 -40.25
N GLY A 42 -42.28 -17.27 -41.40
CA GLY A 42 -40.89 -16.82 -41.56
C GLY A 42 -40.62 -15.37 -41.12
N GLY A 43 -39.44 -15.18 -40.50
CA GLY A 43 -38.85 -13.88 -40.20
C GLY A 43 -37.90 -13.38 -41.32
N PRO A 44 -37.66 -12.07 -41.43
CA PRO A 44 -36.99 -11.45 -42.57
C PRO A 44 -35.45 -11.67 -42.58
N PRO A 45 -34.80 -11.49 -43.75
CA PRO A 45 -33.36 -11.68 -43.91
C PRO A 45 -32.60 -10.49 -43.30
N SER A 46 -31.31 -10.69 -43.03
CA SER A 46 -30.27 -9.72 -42.64
C SER A 46 -29.83 -9.78 -41.17
N SER A 47 -29.28 -10.91 -40.75
CA SER A 47 -28.28 -10.93 -39.68
C SER A 47 -26.88 -10.97 -40.30
N PRO A 48 -25.99 -10.01 -40.00
CA PRO A 48 -24.58 -10.14 -40.40
C PRO A 48 -23.90 -11.19 -39.51
N SER A 49 -23.11 -12.07 -40.13
CA SER A 49 -22.33 -13.15 -39.49
C SER A 49 -21.43 -12.66 -38.34
N PRO A 50 -21.12 -13.53 -37.35
CA PRO A 50 -20.44 -13.18 -36.10
C PRO A 50 -18.92 -12.88 -36.24
N LEU A 51 -18.46 -12.52 -37.44
CA LEU A 51 -17.07 -12.22 -37.77
C LEU A 51 -16.81 -10.76 -38.17
N ALA A 52 -17.80 -9.86 -38.04
CA ALA A 52 -17.69 -8.46 -38.46
C ALA A 52 -17.58 -7.43 -37.29
N LEU A 53 -17.04 -7.81 -36.14
CA LEU A 53 -16.69 -6.88 -35.05
C LEU A 53 -15.18 -6.85 -34.75
N ARG A 54 -14.36 -6.98 -35.81
CA ARG A 54 -12.94 -6.60 -35.79
C ARG A 54 -12.67 -5.51 -36.83
N ALA A 55 -13.08 -4.28 -36.53
CA ALA A 55 -12.52 -3.07 -37.14
C ALA A 55 -12.96 -1.81 -36.38
N SER A 56 -12.43 -1.64 -35.17
CA SER A 56 -12.21 -0.30 -34.62
C SER A 56 -10.72 -0.18 -34.26
N ASN A 57 -9.88 -0.24 -35.30
CA ASN A 57 -8.52 0.27 -35.22
C ASN A 57 -8.60 1.80 -35.10
N SER A 58 -8.83 2.28 -33.88
CA SER A 58 -8.43 3.63 -33.50
C SER A 58 -6.93 3.62 -33.19
N PRO A 59 -6.09 4.33 -33.95
CA PRO A 59 -4.69 4.51 -33.61
C PRO A 59 -4.61 5.61 -32.54
N SER A 60 -4.92 5.24 -31.30
CA SER A 60 -4.47 6.02 -30.14
C SER A 60 -4.01 5.06 -29.07
N SER A 61 -2.89 4.40 -29.38
CA SER A 61 -2.03 3.76 -28.40
C SER A 61 -1.37 4.84 -27.54
N LYS A 62 -2.19 5.55 -26.76
CA LYS A 62 -1.78 6.18 -25.51
C LYS A 62 -2.65 5.57 -24.43
N ARG A 63 -2.51 4.25 -24.25
CA ARG A 63 -2.77 3.59 -22.98
C ARG A 63 -1.89 4.31 -21.95
N ARG A 64 -2.42 5.38 -21.35
CA ARG A 64 -1.73 6.09 -20.30
C ARG A 64 -1.51 5.08 -19.19
N LYS A 65 -0.26 4.65 -19.04
CA LYS A 65 0.19 4.12 -17.76
C LYS A 65 -0.13 5.23 -16.76
N SER A 66 -1.07 4.97 -15.85
CA SER A 66 -1.31 5.77 -14.67
C SER A 66 0.03 5.90 -13.93
N ARG A 67 0.74 7.01 -14.15
CA ARG A 67 1.97 7.33 -13.41
C ARG A 67 1.59 7.96 -12.08
N ILE A 68 0.85 7.23 -11.26
CA ILE A 68 0.67 7.62 -9.87
C ILE A 68 1.66 6.77 -9.09
N ALA A 69 2.92 7.19 -9.06
CA ALA A 69 3.92 6.60 -8.19
C ALA A 69 3.86 7.35 -6.86
N LYS A 70 2.93 6.97 -5.98
CA LYS A 70 3.04 7.34 -4.57
C LYS A 70 4.33 6.73 -4.04
N LEU A 71 5.19 7.55 -3.43
CA LEU A 71 6.38 7.05 -2.77
C LEU A 71 5.95 6.38 -1.46
N PRO A 72 6.42 5.15 -1.18
CA PRO A 72 6.15 4.50 0.09
C PRO A 72 6.73 5.34 1.24
N PRO A 73 6.08 5.37 2.40
CA PRO A 73 6.59 6.11 3.54
C PRO A 73 7.91 5.51 4.04
N ASP A 74 8.88 6.37 4.35
CA ASP A 74 10.10 5.97 5.03
C ASP A 74 9.84 5.84 6.54
N VAL A 75 10.06 4.63 7.06
CA VAL A 75 9.82 4.30 8.46
C VAL A 75 10.79 4.98 9.42
N HIS A 76 11.97 5.41 8.95
CA HIS A 76 12.96 6.12 9.76
C HIS A 76 12.56 7.57 10.04
N LEU A 77 11.66 8.14 9.23
CA LEU A 77 11.20 9.53 9.33
C LEU A 77 9.87 9.66 10.10
N LEU A 78 9.35 8.56 10.63
CA LEU A 78 8.11 8.57 11.38
C LEU A 78 8.29 9.22 12.76
N GLU A 79 7.27 9.97 13.17
CA GLU A 79 7.20 10.52 14.52
C GLU A 79 6.52 9.50 15.43
N TYR A 80 7.28 8.97 16.40
CA TYR A 80 6.79 8.02 17.39
C TYR A 80 6.14 8.76 18.57
N ILE A 81 4.96 8.31 18.98
CA ILE A 81 4.21 8.95 20.07
C ILE A 81 4.77 8.54 21.44
N SER A 82 5.09 7.25 21.55
CA SER A 82 5.69 6.69 22.76
C SER A 82 7.19 6.50 22.55
N PRO A 83 8.01 6.69 23.60
CA PRO A 83 9.42 6.34 23.51
C PRO A 83 9.56 4.84 23.21
N CYS A 84 10.37 4.52 22.21
CA CYS A 84 10.71 3.14 21.90
C CYS A 84 11.66 2.58 22.97
N ASP A 85 11.54 1.30 23.29
CA ASP A 85 12.51 0.62 24.15
C ASP A 85 13.90 0.69 23.49
N SER A 86 14.91 1.06 24.28
CA SER A 86 16.32 1.05 23.87
C SER A 86 16.79 -0.28 23.24
N ASN A 87 16.19 -1.40 23.61
CA ASN A 87 16.49 -2.73 23.07
C ASN A 87 15.99 -2.92 21.63
N LEU A 88 15.09 -2.06 21.15
CA LEU A 88 14.52 -2.07 19.80
C LEU A 88 15.13 -1.01 18.89
N ILE A 89 16.18 -0.32 19.35
CA ILE A 89 16.83 0.78 18.62
C ILE A 89 18.11 0.28 17.96
N CYS A 90 18.30 0.63 16.69
CA CYS A 90 19.53 0.35 15.97
C CYS A 90 20.66 1.28 16.42
N LEU A 91 21.83 0.71 16.75
CA LEU A 91 23.01 1.47 17.17
C LEU A 91 23.69 2.27 16.06
N ILE A 92 23.27 2.11 14.80
CA ILE A 92 23.84 2.84 13.65
C ILE A 92 23.00 4.08 13.34
N CYS A 93 21.69 3.90 13.11
CA CYS A 93 20.80 5.03 12.77
C CYS A 93 20.12 5.67 13.98
N HIS A 94 20.22 5.08 15.17
CA HIS A 94 19.57 5.54 16.41
C HIS A 94 18.03 5.62 16.33
N SER A 95 17.42 4.87 15.42
CA SER A 95 15.97 4.73 15.25
C SER A 95 15.51 3.29 15.53
N PRO A 96 14.21 3.06 15.79
CA PRO A 96 13.67 1.71 15.87
C PRO A 96 14.02 0.90 14.64
N PHE A 97 14.30 -0.40 14.79
CA PHE A 97 14.77 -1.21 13.67
C PHE A 97 13.81 -1.22 12.48
N ASP A 98 14.36 -1.03 11.27
CA ASP A 98 13.72 -1.33 10.00
C ASP A 98 14.36 -2.57 9.38
N LYS A 99 13.54 -3.55 9.00
CA LYS A 99 13.98 -4.88 8.53
C LYS A 99 15.17 -5.40 9.34
N PRO A 100 14.96 -5.62 10.66
CA PRO A 100 16.03 -6.02 11.56
C PRO A 100 16.71 -7.31 11.10
N VAL A 101 18.02 -7.34 11.28
CA VAL A 101 18.87 -8.50 11.02
C VAL A 101 19.76 -8.79 12.22
N GLN A 102 20.11 -10.07 12.40
CA GLN A 102 20.99 -10.55 13.46
C GLN A 102 22.30 -11.10 12.90
N LEU A 103 23.41 -10.78 13.54
CA LEU A 103 24.71 -11.41 13.29
C LEU A 103 24.96 -12.59 14.25
N SER A 104 25.90 -13.47 13.94
CA SER A 104 26.24 -14.62 14.81
C SER A 104 26.77 -14.20 16.19
N CYS A 105 27.29 -12.97 16.31
CA CYS A 105 27.69 -12.37 17.58
C CYS A 105 26.52 -11.73 18.37
N GLU A 106 25.28 -12.07 18.04
CA GLU A 106 24.04 -11.64 18.73
C GLU A 106 23.83 -10.11 18.76
N HIS A 107 24.36 -9.40 17.77
CA HIS A 107 24.07 -7.98 17.58
C HIS A 107 23.04 -7.78 16.47
N TYR A 108 22.20 -6.76 16.66
CA TYR A 108 21.07 -6.45 15.80
C TYR A 108 21.25 -5.10 15.10
N PHE A 109 20.86 -5.03 13.82
CA PHE A 109 20.96 -3.81 13.01
C PHE A 109 19.78 -3.73 12.04
N CYS A 110 19.47 -2.52 11.53
CA CYS A 110 18.65 -2.42 10.33
C CYS A 110 19.42 -3.02 9.16
N ARG A 111 18.74 -3.70 8.23
CA ARG A 111 19.38 -4.29 7.04
C ARG A 111 20.22 -3.28 6.27
N GLU A 112 19.64 -2.12 5.95
CA GLU A 112 20.32 -1.08 5.16
C GLU A 112 21.49 -0.45 5.93
N CYS A 113 21.36 -0.32 7.26
CA CYS A 113 22.45 0.20 8.09
C CYS A 113 23.66 -0.75 8.10
N LEU A 114 23.42 -2.05 8.18
CA LEU A 114 24.48 -3.05 8.13
C LEU A 114 25.15 -3.09 6.75
N ASP A 115 24.35 -3.08 5.68
CA ASP A 115 24.85 -3.07 4.31
C ASP A 115 25.77 -1.84 4.06
N HIS A 116 25.33 -0.64 4.44
CA HIS A 116 26.15 0.58 4.35
C HIS A 116 27.43 0.51 5.19
N ALA A 117 27.35 -0.04 6.41
CA ALA A 117 28.52 -0.21 7.26
C ALA A 117 29.55 -1.16 6.63
N TRP A 118 29.09 -2.21 5.94
CA TRP A 118 29.95 -3.13 5.22
C TRP A 118 30.49 -2.55 3.93
N ASP A 119 29.76 -1.71 3.20
CA ASP A 119 30.25 -1.09 1.96
C ASP A 119 31.53 -0.26 2.18
N ALA A 120 31.66 0.36 3.35
CA ALA A 120 32.88 1.08 3.75
C ALA A 120 34.09 0.16 4.04
N GLN A 121 33.88 -1.15 4.19
CA GLN A 121 34.93 -2.12 4.51
C GLN A 121 35.48 -2.80 3.26
N GLN A 122 36.81 -2.98 3.24
CA GLN A 122 37.50 -3.74 2.19
C GLN A 122 36.88 -5.13 2.02
N SER A 123 36.80 -5.58 0.76
CA SER A 123 36.02 -6.75 0.32
C SER A 123 36.38 -8.08 1.00
N THR A 124 37.51 -8.18 1.69
CA THR A 124 38.04 -9.48 2.15
C THR A 124 37.61 -9.86 3.56
N GLN A 125 37.17 -8.93 4.42
CA GLN A 125 36.70 -9.24 5.78
C GLN A 125 35.65 -8.23 6.24
N LYS A 126 34.41 -8.70 6.43
CA LYS A 126 33.35 -7.92 7.08
C LYS A 126 33.35 -8.18 8.58
N THR A 127 33.07 -7.14 9.36
CA THR A 127 33.03 -7.24 10.83
C THR A 127 31.74 -6.65 11.38
N CYS A 128 31.35 -7.10 12.58
CA CYS A 128 30.27 -6.49 13.33
C CYS A 128 30.62 -5.03 13.68
N PRO A 129 29.75 -4.04 13.38
CA PRO A 129 29.98 -2.63 13.74
C PRO A 129 30.13 -2.38 15.24
N THR A 130 29.53 -3.22 16.09
CA THR A 130 29.55 -3.04 17.55
C THR A 130 30.75 -3.73 18.21
N CYS A 131 30.92 -5.04 18.00
CA CYS A 131 31.93 -5.83 18.71
C CYS A 131 33.20 -6.12 17.89
N ARG A 132 33.23 -5.73 16.61
CA ARG A 132 34.33 -6.01 15.66
C ARG A 132 34.62 -7.50 15.43
N GLY A 133 33.71 -8.38 15.87
CA GLY A 133 33.76 -9.81 15.56
C GLY A 133 33.71 -10.05 14.05
N ARG A 134 34.41 -11.08 13.58
CA ARG A 134 34.39 -11.48 12.17
C ARG A 134 33.02 -12.02 11.80
N VAL A 135 32.51 -11.61 10.64
CA VAL A 135 31.24 -12.06 10.11
C VAL A 135 31.48 -12.98 8.92
N ASP A 136 30.78 -14.12 8.89
CA ASP A 136 30.74 -14.99 7.72
C ASP A 136 29.66 -14.49 6.74
N THR A 137 30.07 -13.69 5.76
CA THR A 137 29.17 -13.12 4.75
C THR A 137 28.47 -14.16 3.87
N THR A 138 28.87 -15.43 3.92
CA THR A 138 28.18 -16.50 3.17
C THR A 138 26.93 -17.01 3.89
N ARG A 139 26.85 -16.81 5.21
CA ARG A 139 25.77 -17.33 6.07
C ARG A 139 25.00 -16.23 6.81
N GLU A 140 25.56 -15.03 6.86
CA GLU A 140 25.00 -13.87 7.55
C GLU A 140 24.68 -12.74 6.57
N PRO A 141 23.72 -11.86 6.90
CA PRO A 141 22.95 -11.79 8.15
C PRO A 141 21.84 -12.84 8.29
N LEU A 142 21.47 -13.16 9.54
CA LEU A 142 20.37 -14.04 9.91
C LEU A 142 19.06 -13.26 10.10
N PRO A 143 17.89 -13.88 9.83
CA PRO A 143 16.60 -13.29 10.18
C PRO A 143 16.44 -13.22 11.70
N VAL A 144 15.69 -12.22 12.18
CA VAL A 144 15.38 -12.10 13.61
C VAL A 144 14.19 -12.96 14.02
N PRO A 145 14.04 -13.28 15.32
CA PRO A 145 12.82 -13.87 15.85
C PRO A 145 11.58 -13.01 15.59
N LYS A 146 10.45 -13.64 15.24
CA LYS A 146 9.21 -12.93 14.86
C LYS A 146 8.68 -11.99 15.94
N ILE A 147 8.92 -12.31 17.21
CA ILE A 147 8.53 -11.45 18.34
C ILE A 147 9.15 -10.05 18.25
N LEU A 148 10.37 -9.94 17.74
CA LEU A 148 11.05 -8.64 17.57
C LEU A 148 10.34 -7.80 16.51
N GLU A 149 9.92 -8.41 15.39
CA GLU A 149 9.11 -7.73 14.37
C GLU A 149 7.76 -7.29 14.94
N THR A 150 7.06 -8.16 15.67
CA THR A 150 5.77 -7.84 16.30
C THR A 150 5.89 -6.65 17.25
N MET A 151 6.90 -6.63 18.12
CA MET A 151 7.12 -5.52 19.06
C MET A 151 7.37 -4.20 18.34
N LEU A 152 8.06 -4.22 17.20
CA LEU A 152 8.29 -3.02 16.40
C LEU A 152 7.02 -2.58 15.64
N ASP A 153 6.20 -3.53 15.18
CA ASP A 153 4.97 -3.28 14.44
C ASP A 153 3.88 -2.64 15.30
N GLU A 154 3.85 -2.97 16.59
CA GLU A 154 2.95 -2.40 17.61
C GLU A 154 3.30 -0.96 18.01
N LEU A 155 4.46 -0.43 17.61
CA LEU A 155 4.86 0.95 17.93
C LEU A 155 3.85 1.96 17.34
N VAL A 156 3.41 2.92 18.14
CA VAL A 156 2.43 3.92 17.70
C VAL A 156 3.13 5.14 17.12
N VAL A 157 2.72 5.54 15.91
CA VAL A 157 3.34 6.61 15.12
C VAL A 157 2.30 7.55 14.51
N LYS A 158 2.74 8.75 14.15
CA LYS A 158 1.95 9.70 13.35
C LYS A 158 2.18 9.49 11.86
N CYS A 159 1.20 9.87 11.06
CA CYS A 159 1.35 9.94 9.61
C CYS A 159 2.50 10.89 9.21
N PRO A 160 3.36 10.55 8.24
CA PRO A 160 4.41 11.46 7.77
C PRO A 160 3.87 12.78 7.18
N ASN A 161 2.60 12.79 6.75
CA ASN A 161 1.92 13.96 6.21
C ASN A 161 1.27 14.85 7.29
N THR A 162 1.66 14.74 8.57
CA THR A 162 1.12 15.61 9.64
C THR A 162 1.36 17.09 9.38
N LYS A 163 2.50 17.46 8.82
CA LYS A 163 2.78 18.86 8.41
C LYS A 163 1.82 19.38 7.35
N SER A 164 1.26 18.48 6.53
CA SER A 164 0.29 18.82 5.49
C SER A 164 -1.15 18.88 6.02
N GLY A 165 -1.40 18.44 7.27
CA GLY A 165 -2.72 18.44 7.91
C GLY A 165 -3.29 17.05 8.23
N CYS A 166 -2.52 15.97 8.04
CA CYS A 166 -2.98 14.63 8.42
C CYS A 166 -2.83 14.37 9.93
N HIS A 167 -3.94 14.04 10.60
CA HIS A 167 -3.95 13.75 12.04
C HIS A 167 -4.04 12.25 12.35
N TRP A 168 -3.73 11.38 11.38
CA TRP A 168 -3.80 9.94 11.57
C TRP A 168 -2.67 9.44 12.47
N ILE A 169 -3.04 8.57 13.41
CA ILE A 169 -2.20 7.99 14.45
C ILE A 169 -2.61 6.53 14.61
N ASP A 170 -1.67 5.61 14.46
CA ASP A 170 -1.91 4.18 14.68
C ASP A 170 -0.57 3.42 14.81
N GLN A 171 -0.64 2.09 14.87
CA GLN A 171 0.49 1.17 14.82
C GLN A 171 1.32 1.33 13.55
N ARG A 172 2.64 1.17 13.68
CA ARG A 172 3.64 1.34 12.64
C ARG A 172 3.35 0.48 11.41
N ILE A 173 2.85 -0.74 11.62
CA ILE A 173 2.48 -1.66 10.54
C ILE A 173 1.41 -1.08 9.60
N ASN A 174 0.50 -0.24 10.11
CA ASN A 174 -0.62 0.31 9.34
C ASN A 174 -0.24 1.56 8.52
N VAL A 175 0.95 2.12 8.75
CA VAL A 175 1.39 3.39 8.13
C VAL A 175 1.45 3.29 6.62
N HIS A 176 1.98 2.17 6.11
CA HIS A 176 2.12 1.96 4.67
C HIS A 176 0.75 2.04 4.00
N ASP A 177 -0.20 1.25 4.47
CA ASP A 177 -1.55 1.20 3.92
C ASP A 177 -2.26 2.54 4.07
N HIS A 178 -2.12 3.20 5.22
CA HIS A 178 -2.62 4.56 5.41
C HIS A 178 -2.11 5.52 4.33
N VAL A 179 -0.80 5.68 4.18
CA VAL A 179 -0.19 6.65 3.25
C VAL A 179 -0.54 6.33 1.79
N MET A 180 -0.53 5.04 1.45
CA MET A 180 -0.69 4.59 0.08
C MET A 180 -2.15 4.55 -0.37
N LEU A 181 -3.09 4.21 0.52
CA LEU A 181 -4.48 3.96 0.14
C LEU A 181 -5.45 5.03 0.65
N TYR A 182 -5.21 5.55 1.85
CA TYR A 182 -6.23 6.33 2.58
C TYR A 182 -5.86 7.79 2.84
N CYS A 183 -4.57 8.15 2.81
CA CYS A 183 -4.12 9.48 3.20
C CYS A 183 -4.42 10.53 2.13
N GLU A 184 -5.41 11.36 2.40
CA GLU A 184 -5.83 12.49 1.56
C GLU A 184 -4.75 13.56 1.36
N TYR A 185 -3.75 13.59 2.25
CA TYR A 185 -2.66 14.56 2.24
C TYR A 185 -1.42 14.07 1.50
N THR A 186 -1.41 12.82 1.02
CA THR A 186 -0.31 12.29 0.20
C THR A 186 -0.22 13.07 -1.10
N LEU A 187 1.01 13.47 -1.46
CA LEU A 187 1.27 14.16 -2.72
C LEU A 187 1.20 13.19 -3.90
N VAL A 188 0.51 13.60 -4.95
CA VAL A 188 0.33 12.86 -6.20
C VAL A 188 0.65 13.75 -7.40
N GLU A 189 1.01 13.16 -8.54
CA GLU A 189 1.24 13.92 -9.78
C GLU A 189 -0.02 14.70 -10.18
N CYS A 190 0.14 15.93 -10.66
CA CYS A 190 -0.95 16.77 -11.14
C CYS A 190 -1.77 16.03 -12.23
N PRO A 191 -3.12 16.16 -12.24
CA PRO A 191 -3.95 15.58 -13.30
C PRO A 191 -3.73 16.24 -14.69
N ASP A 192 -3.11 17.41 -14.75
CA ASP A 192 -2.86 18.14 -15.98
C ASP A 192 -1.65 17.58 -16.76
N TYR A 193 -1.77 17.55 -18.07
CA TYR A 193 -0.84 16.93 -19.00
C TYR A 193 0.43 17.73 -19.19
N ASP A 194 0.30 19.05 -19.09
CA ASP A 194 1.40 19.98 -19.26
C ASP A 194 2.04 20.35 -17.91
N CYS A 195 1.48 19.86 -16.80
CA CYS A 195 2.00 20.08 -15.46
C CYS A 195 2.64 18.80 -14.89
N ARG A 196 3.91 18.88 -14.47
CA ARG A 196 4.63 17.78 -13.78
C ARG A 196 4.79 17.99 -12.28
N LEU A 197 4.09 18.99 -11.74
CA LEU A 197 4.15 19.32 -10.32
C LEU A 197 3.19 18.42 -9.54
N HIS A 198 3.32 18.43 -8.20
CA HIS A 198 2.51 17.60 -7.32
C HIS A 198 1.34 18.39 -6.71
N VAL A 199 0.23 17.71 -6.48
CA VAL A 199 -0.95 18.18 -5.74
C VAL A 199 -1.25 17.21 -4.61
N SER A 200 -1.99 17.63 -3.58
CA SER A 200 -2.47 16.71 -2.56
C SER A 200 -3.56 15.79 -3.14
N GLN A 201 -3.72 14.57 -2.58
CA GLN A 201 -4.74 13.64 -3.05
C GLN A 201 -6.17 14.21 -2.89
N LYS A 202 -6.46 14.97 -1.81
CA LYS A 202 -7.76 15.66 -1.66
C LYS A 202 -8.03 16.67 -2.77
N ASP A 203 -7.00 17.31 -3.31
CA ASP A 203 -7.14 18.37 -4.32
C ASP A 203 -7.12 17.83 -5.75
N PHE A 204 -6.91 16.53 -5.93
CA PHE A 204 -6.78 15.91 -7.24
C PHE A 204 -7.97 16.20 -8.17
N HIS A 205 -9.19 16.26 -7.63
CA HIS A 205 -10.40 16.54 -8.40
C HIS A 205 -10.56 18.02 -8.79
N LYS A 206 -9.79 18.95 -8.19
CA LYS A 206 -9.84 20.39 -8.48
C LYS A 206 -9.06 20.78 -9.73
N GLY A 207 -8.34 19.84 -10.36
CA GLY A 207 -7.51 20.10 -11.53
C GLY A 207 -6.14 20.69 -11.19
N CYS A 208 -5.51 21.39 -12.15
CA CYS A 208 -4.21 22.03 -11.93
C CYS A 208 -4.33 23.23 -11.00
N LEU A 209 -3.63 23.22 -9.86
CA LEU A 209 -3.54 24.35 -8.92
C LEU A 209 -2.23 25.13 -9.07
N HIS A 210 -1.43 24.85 -10.10
CA HIS A 210 -0.12 25.47 -10.36
C HIS A 210 -0.21 26.67 -11.28
N TYR A 211 -1.13 27.58 -11.00
CA TYR A 211 -1.25 28.88 -11.65
C TYR A 211 -1.27 30.00 -10.61
N THR A 212 -0.85 31.18 -11.02
CA THR A 212 -0.78 32.35 -10.14
C THR A 212 -2.11 33.07 -10.11
N VAL A 213 -2.56 33.44 -8.91
CA VAL A 213 -3.73 34.29 -8.67
C VAL A 213 -3.24 35.58 -8.01
N GLY A 214 -3.67 36.73 -8.57
CA GLY A 214 -3.42 38.05 -7.98
C GLY A 214 -4.54 38.45 -7.01
N CYS A 215 -4.18 39.17 -5.95
CA CYS A 215 -5.15 39.85 -5.10
C CYS A 215 -5.39 41.27 -5.61
N ASP A 216 -6.64 41.63 -5.88
CA ASP A 216 -7.02 42.96 -6.39
C ASP A 216 -6.79 44.09 -5.36
N ASN A 217 -6.66 43.75 -4.07
CA ASN A 217 -6.51 44.72 -2.98
C ASN A 217 -5.06 45.00 -2.58
N CYS A 218 -4.19 43.98 -2.58
CA CYS A 218 -2.78 44.15 -2.19
C CYS A 218 -1.79 43.99 -3.34
N HIS A 219 -2.28 43.69 -4.56
CA HIS A 219 -1.50 43.43 -5.77
C HIS A 219 -0.44 42.32 -5.65
N THR A 220 -0.43 41.59 -4.53
CA THR A 220 0.41 40.42 -4.34
C THR A 220 -0.15 39.26 -5.15
N SER A 221 0.74 38.51 -5.78
CA SER A 221 0.40 37.33 -6.56
C SER A 221 0.94 36.08 -5.86
N MET A 222 0.11 35.03 -5.76
CA MET A 222 0.44 33.78 -5.09
C MET A 222 -0.04 32.59 -5.94
N MET A 223 0.63 31.44 -5.85
CA MET A 223 0.14 30.24 -6.53
C MET A 223 -1.15 29.74 -5.90
N LYS A 224 -2.11 29.28 -6.70
CA LYS A 224 -3.43 28.81 -6.21
C LYS A 224 -3.30 27.72 -5.15
N LYS A 225 -2.36 26.78 -5.30
CA LYS A 225 -2.07 25.76 -4.29
C LYS A 225 -1.65 26.33 -2.92
N ASP A 226 -0.98 27.48 -2.91
CA ASP A 226 -0.42 28.08 -1.71
C ASP A 226 -1.44 29.01 -1.02
N LEU A 227 -2.54 29.36 -1.70
CA LEU A 227 -3.64 30.11 -1.08
C LEU A 227 -4.35 29.31 0.02
N GLU A 228 -4.41 27.98 -0.06
CA GLU A 228 -5.01 27.16 1.01
C GLU A 228 -4.12 27.09 2.26
N VAL A 229 -2.80 27.33 2.11
CA VAL A 229 -1.82 27.35 3.21
C VAL A 229 -1.55 28.78 3.72
N GLY A 230 -1.64 29.79 2.86
CA GLY A 230 -1.36 31.19 3.19
C GLY A 230 -2.45 31.90 3.98
N VAL A 231 -3.70 31.42 3.94
CA VAL A 231 -4.82 31.99 4.71
C VAL A 231 -4.66 31.78 6.22
N VAL A 232 -3.91 30.75 6.66
CA VAL A 232 -3.66 30.53 8.11
C VAL A 232 -2.48 31.34 8.67
N LEU A 233 -1.58 31.86 7.83
CA LEU A 233 -0.39 32.60 8.29
C LEU A 233 -0.54 34.13 8.25
N SER A 234 -1.62 34.65 7.68
CA SER A 234 -1.82 36.11 7.51
C SER A 234 -2.86 36.71 8.47
N VAL A 235 -3.28 35.97 9.50
CA VAL A 235 -4.29 36.41 10.49
C VAL A 235 -3.75 36.40 11.94
N HIS A 236 -2.43 36.52 12.11
CA HIS A 236 -1.81 36.73 13.42
C HIS A 236 -0.89 37.95 13.42
#